data_AF-A0A1V5MJV5-F1
#
_entry.id   AF-A0A1V5MJV5-F1
#
_cell.length_a   1.000
_cell.length_b   1.000
_cell.length_c   1.000
_cell.angle_alpha   90.00
_cell.angle_beta   90.00
_cell.angle_gamma   90.00
#
_symmetry.space_group_name_H-M   'P 1'
#
loop_
_entity.id
_entity.type
_entity.pdbx_description
1 polymer ?
#
loop_
_entity_poly.entity_id
_entity_poly.type
_entity_poly.pdbx_seq_one_letter_code
_entity_poly.pdbx_strand_id
1 'polypeptide(L)'
;MTVNLTIDNQPVTVPKGMTILNAARSIGIKIPTLCHMEGVVSPGSCRVCLVEVEGARTLLPSCIAQVGEGMIVHVNSKTARTARRTSVELILANHPLDCNNCSRNNNCELQTIASDMGITASRFPRLVQEHPLDLSTSGLTRDMSKCILCRRCVTACQNVQQVGVLAAQKRGFATIIGGGAKANLAETTCVQCGQCAAVCPVGAITEKDAIADVWAALDDPKKHVVVHTAPAIRAALGECFGMPAGSRVTGKMVTALRRLGFDKVFDTNFAADLTIMEEGFELIKRLTDAVRDKKDVALPQFTSCCPGWIKYSEHFYPELLPNLSSCKSPQQMFGALAKSFYAEKLGKRPEDIFVVSVMPCTAKKFEAQRPEMNASGVQDVDAVLTTRELATMIKQGGVDFDKLTDEAMDSPFGLTASGAADIFANTGGPADRLRGGNRPGTAA
;
A
#
# COMPACT_ATOMS: atom_id res chain seq x y z
N MET A 1 6.86 -15.35 32.89
CA MET A 1 5.81 -16.16 33.53
C MET A 1 4.90 -16.70 32.45
N THR A 2 4.63 -18.00 32.44
CA THR A 2 3.66 -18.65 31.56
C THR A 2 2.33 -18.86 32.29
N VAL A 3 1.27 -19.10 31.55
CA VAL A 3 -0.04 -19.54 32.07
C VAL A 3 -0.52 -20.77 31.32
N ASN A 4 -1.24 -21.64 32.02
CA ASN A 4 -1.87 -22.83 31.44
C ASN A 4 -3.36 -22.59 31.25
N LEU A 5 -3.87 -22.92 30.07
CA LEU A 5 -5.28 -22.81 29.72
C LEU A 5 -5.69 -23.98 28.81
N THR A 6 -6.98 -24.16 28.60
CA THR A 6 -7.53 -25.14 27.65
C THR A 6 -8.30 -24.40 26.56
N ILE A 7 -8.04 -24.71 25.29
CA ILE A 7 -8.77 -24.17 24.13
C ILE A 7 -9.33 -25.33 23.31
N ASP A 8 -10.66 -25.43 23.17
CA ASP A 8 -11.35 -26.53 22.46
C ASP A 8 -10.81 -27.93 22.87
N ASN A 9 -10.68 -28.17 24.18
CA ASN A 9 -10.15 -29.39 24.82
C ASN A 9 -8.64 -29.64 24.63
N GLN A 10 -7.89 -28.71 24.04
CA GLN A 10 -6.43 -28.79 23.94
C GLN A 10 -5.77 -28.00 25.07
N PRO A 11 -4.93 -28.63 25.92
CA PRO A 11 -4.16 -27.90 26.91
C PRO A 11 -3.06 -27.08 26.21
N VAL A 12 -2.93 -25.81 26.58
CA VAL A 12 -1.97 -24.86 26.00
C VAL A 12 -1.23 -24.14 27.12
N THR A 13 0.08 -23.99 26.96
CA THR A 13 0.90 -23.16 27.83
C THR A 13 1.47 -21.99 27.02
N VAL A 14 1.16 -20.75 27.41
CA VAL A 14 1.59 -19.54 26.69
C VAL A 14 2.14 -18.49 27.66
N PRO A 15 2.90 -17.49 27.17
CA PRO A 15 3.31 -16.35 27.99
C PRO A 15 2.11 -15.61 28.60
N LYS A 16 2.23 -15.22 29.87
CA LYS A 16 1.24 -14.38 30.56
C LYS A 16 1.07 -13.05 29.80
N GLY A 17 -0.17 -12.61 29.62
CA GLY A 17 -0.51 -11.37 28.92
C GLY A 17 -0.73 -11.53 27.42
N MET A 18 -0.50 -12.73 26.85
CA MET A 18 -0.90 -13.06 25.49
C MET A 18 -2.44 -12.99 25.35
N THR A 19 -2.95 -12.64 24.17
CA THR A 19 -4.39 -12.65 23.90
C THR A 19 -4.87 -14.06 23.58
N ILE A 20 -6.16 -14.34 23.83
CA ILE A 20 -6.79 -15.61 23.45
C ILE A 20 -6.63 -15.86 21.94
N LEU A 21 -6.71 -14.82 21.11
CA LEU A 21 -6.49 -14.93 19.67
C LEU A 21 -5.11 -15.49 19.32
N ASN A 22 -4.05 -14.98 19.94
CA ASN A 22 -2.68 -15.41 19.66
C ASN A 22 -2.40 -16.80 20.24
N ALA A 23 -2.96 -17.11 21.41
CA ALA A 23 -2.87 -18.45 22.00
C ALA A 23 -3.59 -19.51 21.15
N ALA A 24 -4.75 -19.18 20.56
CA ALA A 24 -5.44 -20.06 19.62
C ALA A 24 -4.62 -20.27 18.33
N ARG A 25 -4.00 -19.20 17.80
CA ARG A 25 -3.14 -19.29 16.60
C ARG A 25 -1.93 -20.20 16.81
N SER A 26 -1.32 -20.20 18.00
CA SER A 26 -0.12 -21.03 18.27
C SER A 26 -0.39 -22.55 18.23
N ILE A 27 -1.66 -22.96 18.32
CA ILE A 27 -2.08 -24.36 18.21
C ILE A 27 -2.87 -24.66 16.93
N GLY A 28 -2.78 -23.77 15.92
CA GLY A 28 -3.42 -23.96 14.62
C GLY A 28 -4.93 -23.66 14.59
N ILE A 29 -5.51 -23.06 15.64
CA ILE A 29 -6.92 -22.66 15.65
C ILE A 29 -7.08 -21.26 15.03
N LYS A 30 -7.74 -21.20 13.88
CA LYS A 30 -8.07 -19.94 13.18
C LYS A 30 -9.35 -19.32 13.75
N ILE A 31 -9.20 -18.21 14.48
CA ILE A 31 -10.33 -17.35 14.88
C ILE A 31 -10.43 -16.18 13.88
N PRO A 32 -11.59 -15.94 13.24
CA PRO A 32 -11.73 -14.88 12.26
C PRO A 32 -11.70 -13.49 12.91
N THR A 33 -11.11 -12.53 12.21
CA THR A 33 -10.98 -11.13 12.64
C THR A 33 -11.15 -10.18 11.46
N LEU A 34 -11.78 -9.01 11.67
CA LEU A 34 -11.86 -7.96 10.65
C LEU A 34 -11.16 -6.67 11.07
N CYS A 35 -11.46 -6.17 12.27
CA CYS A 35 -10.93 -4.90 12.77
C CYS A 35 -9.56 -5.01 13.46
N HIS A 36 -9.06 -6.23 13.70
CA HIS A 36 -7.77 -6.45 14.33
C HIS A 36 -6.66 -6.30 13.29
N MET A 37 -5.62 -5.53 13.63
CA MET A 37 -4.36 -5.46 12.89
C MET A 37 -3.25 -5.92 13.82
N GLU A 38 -2.60 -7.01 13.42
CA GLU A 38 -1.51 -7.62 14.17
C GLU A 38 -0.37 -6.62 14.42
N GLY A 39 0.11 -6.56 15.65
CA GLY A 39 1.15 -5.60 16.07
C GLY A 39 0.73 -4.12 16.11
N VAL A 40 -0.49 -3.77 15.69
CA VAL A 40 -0.91 -2.36 15.56
C VAL A 40 -2.10 -2.02 16.46
N VAL A 41 -3.25 -2.70 16.31
CA VAL A 41 -4.45 -2.38 17.09
C VAL A 41 -5.43 -3.54 17.17
N SER A 42 -6.12 -3.64 18.31
CA SER A 42 -7.21 -4.59 18.54
C SER A 42 -8.41 -3.85 19.11
N PRO A 43 -9.28 -3.21 18.31
CA PRO A 43 -10.40 -2.46 18.88
C PRO A 43 -11.52 -3.39 19.37
N GLY A 44 -11.56 -4.66 18.93
CA GLY A 44 -12.60 -5.63 19.32
C GLY A 44 -14.04 -5.26 18.89
N SER A 45 -14.20 -4.19 18.11
CA SER A 45 -15.50 -3.60 17.78
C SER A 45 -16.30 -4.38 16.75
N CYS A 46 -15.64 -5.11 15.84
CA CYS A 46 -16.34 -5.89 14.80
C CYS A 46 -17.06 -7.14 15.33
N ARG A 47 -16.71 -7.61 16.54
CA ARG A 47 -17.29 -8.80 17.19
C ARG A 47 -17.24 -10.10 16.34
N VAL A 48 -16.35 -10.17 15.36
CA VAL A 48 -16.11 -11.39 14.55
C VAL A 48 -15.23 -12.40 15.28
N CYS A 49 -14.44 -11.95 16.27
CA CYS A 49 -13.52 -12.77 17.04
C CYS A 49 -14.09 -13.24 18.39
N LEU A 50 -15.42 -13.31 18.53
CA LEU A 50 -16.06 -13.72 19.78
C LEU A 50 -15.81 -15.21 20.08
N VAL A 51 -15.42 -15.49 21.32
CA VAL A 51 -15.24 -16.83 21.89
C VAL A 51 -16.01 -16.94 23.20
N GLU A 52 -16.34 -18.17 23.58
CA GLU A 52 -16.94 -18.48 24.88
C GLU A 52 -15.84 -18.86 25.86
N VAL A 53 -15.93 -18.36 27.08
CA VAL A 53 -14.98 -18.67 28.17
C VAL A 53 -15.80 -19.11 29.37
N GLU A 54 -15.48 -20.26 29.94
CA GLU A 54 -16.23 -20.78 31.10
C GLU A 54 -16.14 -19.82 32.29
N GLY A 55 -17.27 -19.63 32.98
CA GLY A 55 -17.41 -18.66 34.06
C GLY A 55 -17.56 -17.20 33.62
N ALA A 56 -17.35 -16.87 32.34
CA ALA A 56 -17.61 -15.51 31.83
C ALA A 56 -19.12 -15.31 31.60
N ARG A 57 -19.65 -14.15 32.01
CA ARG A 57 -21.07 -13.79 31.80
C ARG A 57 -21.43 -13.57 30.33
N THR A 58 -20.46 -13.19 29.50
CA THR A 58 -20.66 -12.82 28.10
C THR A 58 -19.55 -13.39 27.23
N LEU A 59 -19.82 -13.57 25.93
CA LEU A 59 -18.78 -13.87 24.95
C LEU A 59 -17.69 -12.79 24.97
N LEU A 60 -16.44 -13.22 24.91
CA LEU A 60 -15.29 -12.34 24.95
C LEU A 60 -14.68 -12.18 23.55
N PRO A 61 -14.31 -10.97 23.12
CA PRO A 61 -13.52 -10.77 21.91
C PRO A 61 -12.08 -11.27 22.12
N SER A 62 -11.69 -12.34 21.42
CA SER A 62 -10.40 -13.00 21.60
C SER A 62 -9.20 -12.12 21.26
N CYS A 63 -9.37 -11.10 20.41
CA CYS A 63 -8.30 -10.20 19.99
C CYS A 63 -7.84 -9.22 21.09
N ILE A 64 -8.61 -9.06 22.17
CA ILE A 64 -8.26 -8.20 23.32
C ILE A 64 -8.23 -8.96 24.64
N ALA A 65 -9.04 -10.00 24.79
CA ALA A 65 -9.11 -10.78 26.02
C ALA A 65 -7.76 -11.48 26.26
N GLN A 66 -7.15 -11.20 27.40
CA GLN A 66 -5.90 -11.84 27.81
C GLN A 66 -6.16 -13.23 28.38
N VAL A 67 -5.23 -14.14 28.15
CA VAL A 67 -5.27 -15.47 28.76
C VAL A 67 -5.02 -15.38 30.27
N GLY A 68 -5.68 -16.27 31.02
CA GLY A 68 -5.50 -16.43 32.47
C GLY A 68 -5.22 -17.89 32.83
N GLU A 69 -4.64 -18.12 34.00
CA GLU A 69 -4.40 -19.47 34.52
C GLU A 69 -5.72 -20.22 34.71
N GLY A 70 -5.78 -21.47 34.26
CA GLY A 70 -6.95 -22.34 34.36
C GLY A 70 -8.11 -21.93 33.45
N MET A 71 -7.92 -20.99 32.53
CA MET A 71 -8.99 -20.55 31.63
C MET A 71 -9.41 -21.68 30.69
N ILE A 72 -10.71 -21.87 30.51
CA ILE A 72 -11.27 -22.84 29.54
C ILE A 72 -12.02 -22.04 28.47
N VAL A 73 -11.51 -22.11 27.23
CA VAL A 73 -12.02 -21.36 26.08
C VAL A 73 -12.64 -22.32 25.08
N HIS A 74 -13.89 -22.04 24.71
CA HIS A 74 -14.62 -22.72 23.65
C HIS A 74 -14.71 -21.78 22.44
N VAL A 75 -13.87 -22.02 21.45
CA VAL A 75 -13.85 -21.24 20.19
C VAL A 75 -15.03 -21.68 19.32
N ASN A 76 -15.32 -22.98 19.29
CA ASN A 76 -16.36 -23.55 18.45
C ASN A 76 -17.64 -23.96 19.21
N SER A 77 -18.05 -23.18 20.21
CA SER A 77 -19.36 -23.39 20.85
C SER A 77 -20.51 -22.95 19.93
N LYS A 78 -21.73 -23.48 20.13
CA LYS A 78 -22.93 -23.06 19.40
C LYS A 78 -23.18 -21.55 19.56
N THR A 79 -22.99 -21.04 20.77
CA THR A 79 -23.19 -19.64 21.12
C THR A 79 -22.16 -18.75 20.40
N ALA A 80 -20.87 -19.10 20.45
CA ALA A 80 -19.82 -18.36 19.77
C ALA A 80 -19.98 -18.37 18.23
N ARG A 81 -20.32 -19.52 17.63
CA ARG A 81 -20.62 -19.59 16.19
C ARG A 81 -21.79 -18.70 15.79
N THR A 82 -22.89 -18.76 16.54
CA THR A 82 -24.12 -18.01 16.23
C THR A 82 -23.88 -16.51 16.35
N ALA A 83 -23.17 -16.07 17.39
CA ALA A 83 -22.83 -14.67 17.59
C ALA A 83 -21.92 -14.13 16.48
N ARG A 84 -20.85 -14.85 16.13
CA ARG A 84 -19.94 -14.46 15.04
C ARG A 84 -20.67 -14.38 13.70
N ARG A 85 -21.49 -15.37 13.38
CA ARG A 85 -22.32 -15.36 12.16
C ARG A 85 -23.26 -14.15 12.13
N THR A 86 -23.92 -13.86 13.25
CA THR A 86 -24.83 -12.71 13.38
C THR A 86 -24.09 -11.38 13.16
N SER A 87 -22.89 -11.22 13.73
CA SER A 87 -22.05 -10.03 13.51
C SER A 87 -21.73 -9.83 12.02
N VAL A 88 -21.36 -10.90 11.31
CA VAL A 88 -21.04 -10.82 9.87
C VAL A 88 -22.29 -10.56 9.03
N GLU A 89 -23.43 -11.20 9.34
CA GLU A 89 -24.70 -10.95 8.65
C GLU A 89 -25.20 -9.50 8.81
N LEU A 90 -24.99 -8.88 9.98
CA LEU A 90 -25.29 -7.46 10.21
C LEU A 90 -24.37 -6.53 9.42
N ILE A 91 -23.07 -6.86 9.31
CA ILE A 91 -22.15 -6.13 8.45
C ILE A 91 -22.60 -6.21 6.99
N LEU A 92 -22.93 -7.42 6.52
CA LEU A 92 -23.40 -7.66 5.15
C LEU A 92 -24.75 -6.98 4.85
N ALA A 93 -25.62 -6.84 5.86
CA ALA A 93 -26.89 -6.13 5.70
C ALA A 93 -26.70 -4.64 5.34
N ASN A 94 -25.60 -4.03 5.79
CA ASN A 94 -25.23 -2.64 5.49
C ASN A 94 -24.14 -2.52 4.40
N HIS A 95 -23.83 -3.61 3.67
CA HIS A 95 -22.77 -3.63 2.65
C HIS A 95 -23.35 -3.94 1.26
N PRO A 96 -22.91 -3.23 0.20
CA PRO A 96 -23.25 -3.61 -1.16
C PRO A 96 -22.64 -4.99 -1.48
N LEU A 97 -23.43 -5.90 -2.07
CA LEU A 97 -23.00 -7.25 -2.44
C LEU A 97 -22.66 -7.32 -3.93
N ASP A 98 -22.01 -6.28 -4.44
CA ASP A 98 -21.61 -6.07 -5.84
C ASP A 98 -20.20 -6.64 -6.13
N CYS A 99 -19.88 -7.82 -5.57
CA CYS A 99 -18.52 -8.36 -5.56
C CYS A 99 -17.86 -8.44 -6.94
N ASN A 100 -18.64 -8.74 -8.00
CA ASN A 100 -18.11 -8.85 -9.36
C ASN A 100 -17.58 -7.52 -9.92
N ASN A 101 -18.12 -6.39 -9.44
CA ASN A 101 -17.71 -5.04 -9.86
C ASN A 101 -16.72 -4.42 -8.86
N CYS A 102 -16.33 -5.14 -7.81
CA CYS A 102 -15.47 -4.64 -6.76
C CYS A 102 -14.00 -4.96 -7.07
N SER A 103 -13.12 -3.96 -6.96
CA SER A 103 -11.66 -4.14 -7.12
C SER A 103 -11.02 -5.07 -6.08
N ARG A 104 -11.74 -5.38 -5.00
CA ARG A 104 -11.33 -6.34 -3.96
C ARG A 104 -11.92 -7.74 -4.15
N ASN A 105 -12.52 -8.03 -5.30
CA ASN A 105 -12.98 -9.38 -5.60
C ASN A 105 -11.81 -10.37 -5.49
N ASN A 106 -12.04 -11.52 -4.86
CA ASN A 106 -11.05 -12.56 -4.59
C ASN A 106 -9.92 -12.19 -3.58
N ASN A 107 -9.93 -11.01 -2.97
CA ASN A 107 -9.01 -10.64 -1.88
C ASN A 107 -9.67 -9.78 -0.77
N CYS A 108 -11.00 -9.86 -0.67
CA CYS A 108 -11.81 -9.18 0.34
C CYS A 108 -11.92 -10.05 1.60
N GLU A 109 -11.43 -9.56 2.74
CA GLU A 109 -11.46 -10.31 4.01
C GLU A 109 -12.89 -10.58 4.49
N LEU A 110 -13.82 -9.65 4.23
CA LEU A 110 -15.25 -9.86 4.55
C LEU A 110 -15.85 -10.97 3.71
N GLN A 111 -15.53 -11.03 2.41
CA GLN A 111 -16.00 -12.07 1.50
C GLN A 111 -15.48 -13.44 1.94
N THR A 112 -14.18 -13.54 2.27
CA THR A 112 -13.58 -14.78 2.79
C THR A 112 -14.24 -15.22 4.08
N ILE A 113 -14.43 -14.31 5.06
CA ILE A 113 -15.05 -14.66 6.34
C ILE A 113 -16.52 -15.08 6.16
N ALA A 114 -17.27 -14.41 5.29
CA ALA A 114 -18.65 -14.79 5.00
C ALA A 114 -18.73 -16.20 4.38
N SER A 115 -17.82 -16.50 3.46
CA SER A 115 -17.69 -17.83 2.84
C SER A 115 -17.28 -18.90 3.85
N ASP A 116 -16.24 -18.65 4.66
CA ASP A 116 -15.76 -19.55 5.73
C ASP A 116 -16.89 -19.90 6.73
N MET A 117 -17.86 -19.00 6.93
CA MET A 117 -19.02 -19.20 7.81
C MET A 117 -20.26 -19.77 7.12
N GLY A 118 -20.20 -20.05 5.82
CA GLY A 118 -21.34 -20.53 5.03
C GLY A 118 -22.50 -19.53 4.99
N ILE A 119 -22.21 -18.23 4.93
CA ILE A 119 -23.23 -17.18 4.80
C ILE A 119 -23.49 -16.94 3.31
N THR A 120 -24.61 -17.46 2.81
CA THR A 120 -25.05 -17.24 1.41
C THR A 120 -26.03 -16.08 1.28
N ALA A 121 -26.85 -15.85 2.30
CA ALA A 121 -27.77 -14.73 2.41
C ALA A 121 -27.83 -14.23 3.85
N SER A 122 -27.97 -12.91 4.02
CA SER A 122 -28.23 -12.31 5.34
C SER A 122 -29.70 -12.49 5.70
N ARG A 123 -29.95 -12.83 6.98
CA ARG A 123 -31.30 -12.92 7.55
C ARG A 123 -31.90 -11.55 7.88
N PHE A 124 -31.08 -10.50 7.83
CA PHE A 124 -31.48 -9.12 8.12
C PHE A 124 -31.85 -8.39 6.82
N PRO A 125 -32.80 -7.43 6.88
CA PRO A 125 -33.11 -6.60 5.73
C PRO A 125 -31.86 -5.82 5.30
N ARG A 126 -31.68 -5.66 3.98
CA ARG A 126 -30.59 -4.83 3.46
C ARG A 126 -30.91 -3.36 3.71
N LEU A 127 -29.96 -2.66 4.30
CA LEU A 127 -30.05 -1.25 4.67
C LEU A 127 -28.85 -0.47 4.12
N VAL A 128 -28.38 -0.80 2.92
CA VAL A 128 -27.19 -0.18 2.35
C VAL A 128 -27.39 1.33 2.18
N GLN A 129 -26.46 2.11 2.71
CA GLN A 129 -26.40 3.55 2.48
C GLN A 129 -25.53 3.86 1.27
N GLU A 130 -26.09 4.54 0.28
CA GLU A 130 -25.33 5.06 -0.84
C GLU A 130 -24.62 6.35 -0.44
N HIS A 131 -23.37 6.47 -0.86
CA HIS A 131 -22.53 7.62 -0.63
C HIS A 131 -21.85 8.02 -1.95
N PRO A 132 -21.66 9.32 -2.20
CA PRO A 132 -20.92 9.76 -3.38
C PRO A 132 -19.48 9.24 -3.31
N LEU A 133 -18.95 8.84 -4.46
CA LEU A 133 -17.55 8.46 -4.59
C LEU A 133 -16.66 9.70 -4.40
N ASP A 134 -15.64 9.58 -3.55
CA ASP A 134 -14.59 10.58 -3.43
C ASP A 134 -13.43 10.20 -4.36
N LEU A 135 -13.39 10.89 -5.50
CA LEU A 135 -12.38 10.80 -6.56
C LEU A 135 -11.44 12.02 -6.60
N SER A 136 -11.48 12.84 -5.53
CA SER A 136 -10.83 14.14 -5.49
C SER A 136 -9.30 14.08 -5.53
N THR A 137 -8.72 12.95 -5.12
CA THR A 137 -7.26 12.76 -5.09
C THR A 137 -6.74 12.00 -6.30
N SER A 138 -5.49 12.25 -6.67
CA SER A 138 -4.79 11.56 -7.74
C SER A 138 -4.41 10.12 -7.38
N GLY A 139 -4.21 9.83 -6.10
CA GLY A 139 -3.73 8.52 -5.65
C GLY A 139 -4.81 7.55 -5.17
N LEU A 140 -5.96 8.04 -4.70
CA LEU A 140 -6.96 7.23 -3.97
C LEU A 140 -8.38 7.47 -4.46
N THR A 141 -9.18 6.42 -4.42
CA THR A 141 -10.63 6.41 -4.60
C THR A 141 -11.29 5.90 -3.32
N ARG A 142 -12.38 6.55 -2.91
CA ARG A 142 -13.11 6.23 -1.69
C ARG A 142 -14.58 5.98 -1.98
N ASP A 143 -15.03 4.77 -1.67
CA ASP A 143 -16.42 4.35 -1.70
C ASP A 143 -16.85 4.01 -0.27
N MET A 144 -17.50 4.96 0.41
CA MET A 144 -17.91 4.76 1.79
C MET A 144 -19.13 3.86 1.95
N SER A 145 -19.85 3.54 0.86
CA SER A 145 -20.91 2.53 0.90
C SER A 145 -20.35 1.13 1.15
N LYS A 146 -19.09 0.89 0.76
CA LYS A 146 -18.37 -0.36 1.05
C LYS A 146 -17.73 -0.38 2.44
N CYS A 147 -17.82 0.69 3.23
CA CYS A 147 -17.13 0.78 4.53
C CYS A 147 -17.83 -0.07 5.61
N ILE A 148 -17.06 -0.93 6.29
CA ILE A 148 -17.56 -1.74 7.42
C ILE A 148 -17.24 -1.14 8.80
N LEU A 149 -16.83 0.13 8.84
CA LEU A 149 -16.48 0.86 10.07
C LEU A 149 -15.47 0.14 10.99
N CYS A 150 -14.55 -0.64 10.42
CA CYS A 150 -13.54 -1.39 11.17
C CYS A 150 -12.45 -0.50 11.79
N ARG A 151 -12.34 0.76 11.33
CA ARG A 151 -11.38 1.80 11.77
C ARG A 151 -9.90 1.46 11.58
N ARG A 152 -9.57 0.41 10.81
CA ARG A 152 -8.18 0.09 10.42
C ARG A 152 -7.48 1.27 9.74
N CYS A 153 -8.18 1.90 8.80
CA CYS A 153 -7.69 3.08 8.09
C CYS A 153 -7.47 4.29 9.00
N VAL A 154 -8.33 4.50 10.00
CA VAL A 154 -8.19 5.58 11.00
C VAL A 154 -6.93 5.34 11.83
N THR A 155 -6.76 4.14 12.38
CA THR A 155 -5.55 3.79 13.13
C THR A 155 -4.29 3.92 12.29
N ALA A 156 -4.27 3.42 11.06
CA ALA A 156 -3.10 3.54 10.20
C ALA A 156 -2.75 5.02 9.91
N CYS A 157 -3.76 5.86 9.64
CA CYS A 157 -3.55 7.27 9.36
C CYS A 157 -3.10 8.07 10.60
N GLN A 158 -3.66 7.78 11.77
CA GLN A 158 -3.41 8.53 13.01
C GLN A 158 -2.21 8.00 13.80
N ASN A 159 -2.13 6.69 14.00
CA ASN A 159 -1.16 6.10 14.94
C ASN A 159 0.13 5.65 14.24
N VAL A 160 0.03 5.20 12.98
CA VAL A 160 1.20 4.72 12.22
C VAL A 160 1.83 5.85 11.43
N GLN A 161 1.02 6.60 10.66
CA GLN A 161 1.52 7.67 9.80
C GLN A 161 1.56 9.05 10.49
N GLN A 162 0.90 9.20 11.65
CA GLN A 162 0.83 10.45 12.41
C GLN A 162 0.28 11.66 11.64
N VAL A 163 -0.53 11.43 10.59
CA VAL A 163 -1.18 12.51 9.81
C VAL A 163 -2.55 12.85 10.39
N GLY A 164 -3.31 11.85 10.86
CA GLY A 164 -4.55 12.07 11.59
C GLY A 164 -5.74 12.62 10.79
N VAL A 165 -5.79 12.38 9.48
CA VAL A 165 -6.84 12.92 8.60
C VAL A 165 -8.18 12.20 8.74
N LEU A 166 -8.16 10.88 8.88
CA LEU A 166 -9.37 10.06 8.87
C LEU A 166 -9.94 9.91 10.28
N ALA A 167 -11.23 10.20 10.45
CA ALA A 167 -11.95 10.01 11.71
C ALA A 167 -13.39 9.51 11.46
N ALA A 168 -13.98 8.90 12.48
CA ALA A 168 -15.41 8.59 12.46
C ALA A 168 -16.23 9.86 12.67
N GLN A 169 -17.22 10.08 11.82
CA GLN A 169 -18.11 11.23 11.82
C GLN A 169 -19.55 10.78 12.01
N LYS A 170 -20.42 11.73 12.39
CA LYS A 170 -21.83 11.47 12.70
C LYS A 170 -21.96 10.41 13.81
N ARG A 171 -23.15 9.83 13.99
CA ARG A 171 -23.43 8.85 15.05
C ARG A 171 -24.42 7.79 14.58
N GLY A 172 -24.40 6.65 15.27
CA GLY A 172 -25.34 5.56 15.03
C GLY A 172 -25.27 5.07 13.59
N PHE A 173 -26.45 4.90 12.97
CA PHE A 173 -26.57 4.39 11.61
C PHE A 173 -25.97 5.33 10.54
N ALA A 174 -25.80 6.62 10.83
CA ALA A 174 -25.25 7.59 9.89
C ALA A 174 -23.71 7.69 9.96
N THR A 175 -23.04 6.82 10.72
CA THR A 175 -21.59 6.91 10.96
C THR A 175 -20.81 6.67 9.67
N ILE A 176 -19.88 7.57 9.35
CA ILE A 176 -19.01 7.49 8.16
C ILE A 176 -17.56 7.79 8.53
N ILE A 177 -16.59 7.17 7.85
CA ILE A 177 -15.18 7.53 8.00
C ILE A 177 -14.84 8.64 7.01
N GLY A 178 -14.33 9.78 7.49
CA GLY A 178 -14.08 10.98 6.67
C GLY A 178 -12.99 11.90 7.20
N GLY A 179 -12.67 12.92 6.41
CA GLY A 179 -11.59 13.90 6.61
C GLY A 179 -11.88 15.05 7.58
N GLY A 180 -12.63 14.80 8.65
CA GLY A 180 -13.18 15.86 9.52
C GLY A 180 -14.29 16.70 8.84
N ALA A 181 -14.25 18.03 8.95
CA ALA A 181 -15.30 18.89 8.39
C ALA A 181 -15.41 18.88 6.86
N LYS A 182 -14.42 18.29 6.16
CA LYS A 182 -14.34 18.26 4.70
C LYS A 182 -14.85 16.92 4.16
N ALA A 183 -15.64 16.99 3.09
CA ALA A 183 -16.20 15.81 2.44
C ALA A 183 -15.12 15.04 1.66
N ASN A 184 -14.29 15.78 0.90
CA ASN A 184 -13.31 15.23 -0.02
C ASN A 184 -11.91 15.15 0.61
N LEU A 185 -11.20 14.08 0.31
CA LEU A 185 -9.85 13.87 0.85
C LEU A 185 -8.84 14.89 0.32
N ALA A 186 -8.98 15.37 -0.92
CA ALA A 186 -8.05 16.35 -1.50
C ALA A 186 -8.03 17.70 -0.79
N GLU A 187 -9.12 18.07 -0.13
CA GLU A 187 -9.22 19.33 0.59
C GLU A 187 -8.57 19.25 1.98
N THR A 188 -8.20 18.06 2.44
CA THR A 188 -7.60 17.83 3.76
C THR A 188 -6.08 17.89 3.72
N THR A 189 -5.42 17.77 4.87
CA THR A 189 -3.96 17.58 4.99
C THR A 189 -3.49 16.17 4.60
N CYS A 190 -4.25 15.46 3.76
CA CYS A 190 -3.91 14.11 3.31
C CYS A 190 -2.66 14.12 2.43
N VAL A 191 -1.64 13.38 2.89
CA VAL A 191 -0.38 13.17 2.18
C VAL A 191 -0.44 12.10 1.08
N GLN A 192 -1.62 11.50 0.85
CA GLN A 192 -1.90 10.50 -0.19
C GLN A 192 -1.00 9.23 -0.17
N CYS A 193 -0.41 8.88 0.98
CA CYS A 193 0.48 7.72 1.12
C CYS A 193 -0.20 6.35 0.93
N GLY A 194 -1.54 6.29 0.95
CA GLY A 194 -2.32 5.08 0.65
C GLY A 194 -2.30 3.99 1.70
N GLN A 195 -1.70 4.22 2.87
CA GLN A 195 -1.70 3.24 3.97
C GLN A 195 -3.12 2.87 4.41
N CYS A 196 -4.06 3.81 4.33
CA CYS A 196 -5.48 3.56 4.58
C CYS A 196 -6.12 2.58 3.57
N ALA A 197 -5.69 2.59 2.30
CA ALA A 197 -6.12 1.63 1.29
C ALA A 197 -5.50 0.26 1.52
N ALA A 198 -4.20 0.22 1.84
CA ALA A 198 -3.46 -1.01 2.11
C ALA A 198 -4.06 -1.82 3.27
N VAL A 199 -4.51 -1.14 4.35
CA VAL A 199 -5.13 -1.80 5.50
C VAL A 199 -6.65 -1.96 5.40
N CYS A 200 -7.29 -1.54 4.31
CA CYS A 200 -8.73 -1.70 4.18
C CYS A 200 -9.06 -3.19 3.94
N PRO A 201 -9.94 -3.83 4.74
CA PRO A 201 -10.31 -5.25 4.52
C PRO A 201 -11.28 -5.46 3.34
N VAL A 202 -11.82 -4.38 2.78
CA VAL A 202 -12.92 -4.35 1.80
C VAL A 202 -12.63 -3.28 0.74
N GLY A 203 -13.48 -3.14 -0.27
CA GLY A 203 -13.32 -2.17 -1.37
C GLY A 203 -13.66 -0.72 -1.03
N ALA A 204 -13.51 -0.27 0.22
CA ALA A 204 -13.96 1.06 0.63
C ALA A 204 -12.91 2.16 0.35
N ILE A 205 -11.63 1.84 0.41
CA ILE A 205 -10.53 2.74 0.06
C ILE A 205 -9.58 1.96 -0.82
N THR A 206 -9.37 2.44 -2.05
CA THR A 206 -8.54 1.79 -3.05
C THR A 206 -7.64 2.82 -3.71
N GLU A 207 -6.60 2.37 -4.40
CA GLU A 207 -5.87 3.19 -5.37
C GLU A 207 -6.81 3.70 -6.46
N LYS A 208 -6.49 4.87 -7.01
CA LYS A 208 -7.13 5.39 -8.22
C LYS A 208 -6.59 4.60 -9.42
N ASP A 209 -7.48 3.93 -10.13
CA ASP A 209 -7.13 3.10 -11.27
C ASP A 209 -6.54 3.93 -12.43
N ALA A 210 -5.46 3.43 -13.02
CA ALA A 210 -4.82 3.97 -14.21
C ALA A 210 -4.66 2.91 -15.32
N ILE A 211 -5.25 1.72 -15.16
CA ILE A 211 -5.13 0.61 -16.11
C ILE A 211 -5.71 1.00 -17.48
N ALA A 212 -6.89 1.62 -17.51
CA ALA A 212 -7.54 2.04 -18.75
C ALA A 212 -6.69 3.03 -19.56
N ASP A 213 -6.06 4.00 -18.89
CA ASP A 213 -5.20 5.00 -19.54
C ASP A 213 -3.96 4.34 -20.16
N VAL A 214 -3.40 3.32 -19.49
CA VAL A 214 -2.25 2.57 -19.99
C VAL A 214 -2.64 1.68 -21.18
N TRP A 215 -3.79 1.00 -21.15
CA TRP A 215 -4.29 0.26 -22.31
C TRP A 215 -4.50 1.17 -23.51
N ALA A 216 -5.12 2.34 -23.31
CA ALA A 216 -5.32 3.31 -24.38
C ALA A 216 -3.99 3.79 -24.98
N ALA A 217 -2.94 3.95 -24.18
CA ALA A 217 -1.61 4.31 -24.66
C ALA A 217 -0.95 3.17 -25.44
N LEU A 218 -1.10 1.92 -25.01
CA LEU A 218 -0.57 0.73 -25.70
C LEU A 218 -1.27 0.47 -27.03
N ASP A 219 -2.56 0.79 -27.13
CA ASP A 219 -3.35 0.65 -28.36
C ASP A 219 -3.08 1.78 -29.38
N ASP A 220 -2.44 2.88 -28.98
CA ASP A 220 -2.11 4.00 -29.88
C ASP A 220 -0.78 3.73 -30.63
N PRO A 221 -0.82 3.44 -31.96
CA PRO A 221 0.38 3.12 -32.73
C PRO A 221 1.34 4.31 -32.89
N LYS A 222 0.93 5.54 -32.55
CA LYS A 222 1.79 6.72 -32.58
C LYS A 222 2.65 6.83 -31.33
N LYS A 223 2.23 6.21 -30.22
CA LYS A 223 2.94 6.29 -28.96
C LYS A 223 4.04 5.24 -28.90
N HIS A 224 5.15 5.65 -28.29
CA HIS A 224 6.23 4.77 -27.85
C HIS A 224 6.08 4.59 -26.35
N VAL A 225 5.52 3.47 -25.92
CA VAL A 225 5.14 3.24 -24.53
C VAL A 225 6.27 2.56 -23.78
N VAL A 226 6.84 3.31 -22.85
CA VAL A 226 7.96 2.89 -22.02
C VAL A 226 7.45 2.63 -20.62
N VAL A 227 7.82 1.49 -20.03
CA VAL A 227 7.54 1.19 -18.63
C VAL A 227 8.82 1.12 -17.80
N HIS A 228 8.79 1.68 -16.59
CA HIS A 228 9.85 1.50 -15.62
C HIS A 228 9.31 1.07 -14.26
N THR A 229 9.99 0.13 -13.61
CA THR A 229 9.50 -0.48 -12.35
C THR A 229 10.34 -0.06 -11.17
N ALA A 230 9.71 0.26 -10.03
CA ALA A 230 10.41 0.51 -8.79
C ALA A 230 11.05 -0.77 -8.21
N PRO A 231 12.12 -0.64 -7.41
CA PRO A 231 12.82 -1.80 -6.84
C PRO A 231 11.90 -2.75 -6.08
N ALA A 232 10.97 -2.24 -5.26
CA ALA A 232 10.06 -3.07 -4.46
C ALA A 232 9.13 -4.00 -5.27
N ILE A 233 8.82 -3.63 -6.52
CA ILE A 233 7.86 -4.38 -7.34
C ILE A 233 8.36 -5.80 -7.58
N ARG A 234 9.66 -5.97 -7.77
CA ARG A 234 10.28 -7.28 -8.05
C ARG A 234 10.21 -8.26 -6.86
N ALA A 235 9.91 -7.78 -5.66
CA ALA A 235 9.78 -8.60 -4.45
C ALA A 235 8.31 -8.81 -4.03
N ALA A 236 7.41 -7.89 -4.38
CA ALA A 236 6.01 -7.91 -3.95
C ALA A 236 5.04 -8.44 -5.01
N LEU A 237 5.37 -8.33 -6.31
CA LEU A 237 4.44 -8.70 -7.38
C LEU A 237 4.06 -10.19 -7.34
N GLY A 238 5.00 -11.07 -6.97
CA GLY A 238 4.77 -12.52 -6.89
C GLY A 238 3.66 -12.91 -5.92
N GLU A 239 3.45 -12.16 -4.83
CA GLU A 239 2.38 -12.42 -3.86
C GLU A 239 0.98 -12.35 -4.49
N CYS A 240 0.80 -11.50 -5.51
CA CYS A 240 -0.47 -11.37 -6.23
C CYS A 240 -0.81 -12.60 -7.11
N PHE A 241 0.17 -13.48 -7.32
CA PHE A 241 0.06 -14.74 -8.07
C PHE A 241 0.19 -15.97 -7.16
N GLY A 242 0.20 -15.79 -5.84
CA GLY A 242 0.25 -16.90 -4.87
C GLY A 242 1.67 -17.38 -4.55
N MET A 243 2.71 -16.67 -5.01
CA MET A 243 4.08 -16.96 -4.61
C MET A 243 4.34 -16.49 -3.16
N PRO A 244 5.28 -17.11 -2.42
CA PRO A 244 5.65 -16.66 -1.08
C PRO A 244 6.11 -15.20 -1.05
N ALA A 245 5.82 -14.50 0.05
CA ALA A 245 6.25 -13.11 0.26
C ALA A 245 7.78 -12.98 0.13
N GLY A 246 8.23 -11.93 -0.57
CA GLY A 246 9.66 -11.70 -0.85
C GLY A 246 10.25 -12.52 -2.01
N SER A 247 9.43 -13.29 -2.74
CA SER A 247 9.88 -14.00 -3.95
C SER A 247 10.38 -13.00 -5.01
N ARG A 248 11.62 -13.17 -5.46
CA ARG A 248 12.19 -12.32 -6.52
C ARG A 248 11.67 -12.73 -7.89
N VAL A 249 10.90 -11.85 -8.53
CA VAL A 249 10.21 -12.10 -9.82
C VAL A 249 10.66 -11.14 -10.93
N THR A 250 11.90 -10.64 -10.88
CA THR A 250 12.40 -9.63 -11.81
C THR A 250 12.27 -10.07 -13.28
N GLY A 251 12.74 -11.26 -13.63
CA GLY A 251 12.72 -11.74 -15.01
C GLY A 251 11.32 -11.97 -15.55
N LYS A 252 10.50 -12.74 -14.82
CA LYS A 252 9.08 -12.95 -15.11
C LYS A 252 8.30 -11.64 -15.28
N MET A 253 8.56 -10.65 -14.43
CA MET A 253 7.93 -9.33 -14.54
C MET A 253 8.28 -8.64 -15.86
N VAL A 254 9.54 -8.68 -16.30
CA VAL A 254 9.97 -8.10 -17.58
C VAL A 254 9.28 -8.81 -18.75
N THR A 255 9.28 -10.15 -18.73
CA THR A 255 8.61 -10.96 -19.74
C THR A 255 7.11 -10.66 -19.81
N ALA A 256 6.45 -10.48 -18.66
CA ALA A 256 5.04 -10.13 -18.58
C ALA A 256 4.77 -8.76 -19.22
N LEU A 257 5.57 -7.75 -18.87
CA LEU A 257 5.45 -6.40 -19.43
C LEU A 257 5.64 -6.40 -20.95
N ARG A 258 6.62 -7.13 -21.48
CA ARG A 258 6.79 -7.25 -22.94
C ARG A 258 5.60 -7.92 -23.62
N ARG A 259 5.04 -8.98 -23.00
CA ARG A 259 3.84 -9.66 -23.52
C ARG A 259 2.59 -8.80 -23.48
N LEU A 260 2.51 -7.83 -22.56
CA LEU A 260 1.42 -6.85 -22.51
C LEU A 260 1.52 -5.78 -23.61
N GLY A 261 2.65 -5.71 -24.34
CA GLY A 261 2.82 -4.80 -25.48
C GLY A 261 3.66 -3.56 -25.20
N PHE A 262 4.31 -3.44 -24.04
CA PHE A 262 5.23 -2.32 -23.78
C PHE A 262 6.45 -2.37 -24.72
N ASP A 263 6.76 -1.26 -25.39
CA ASP A 263 7.87 -1.18 -26.35
C ASP A 263 9.23 -1.38 -25.69
N LYS A 264 9.38 -0.84 -24.47
CA LYS A 264 10.60 -0.98 -23.65
C LYS A 264 10.32 -1.08 -22.17
N VAL A 265 11.08 -1.95 -21.51
CA VAL A 265 11.01 -2.20 -20.07
C VAL A 265 12.32 -1.78 -19.41
N PHE A 266 12.29 -0.74 -18.59
CA PHE A 266 13.45 -0.19 -17.92
C PHE A 266 13.40 -0.34 -16.39
N ASP A 267 14.54 -0.07 -15.74
CA ASP A 267 14.63 -0.07 -14.28
C ASP A 267 14.60 1.35 -13.72
N THR A 268 13.77 1.60 -12.71
CA THR A 268 13.84 2.86 -11.95
C THR A 268 15.14 2.95 -11.15
N ASN A 269 15.78 1.81 -10.87
CA ASN A 269 17.06 1.76 -10.16
C ASN A 269 18.13 2.62 -10.85
N PHE A 270 18.16 2.67 -12.19
CA PHE A 270 19.08 3.56 -12.92
C PHE A 270 18.89 5.03 -12.48
N ALA A 271 17.65 5.49 -12.42
CA ALA A 271 17.36 6.85 -11.99
C ALA A 271 17.57 7.03 -10.48
N ALA A 272 17.45 5.98 -9.67
CA ALA A 272 17.80 6.03 -8.26
C ALA A 272 19.32 6.24 -8.07
N ASP A 273 20.15 5.67 -8.94
CA ASP A 273 21.60 5.90 -8.94
C ASP A 273 21.89 7.37 -9.28
N LEU A 274 21.18 7.93 -10.28
CA LEU A 274 21.28 9.35 -10.61
C LEU A 274 20.82 10.25 -9.45
N THR A 275 19.69 9.94 -8.81
CA THR A 275 19.21 10.72 -7.65
C THR A 275 20.28 10.81 -6.57
N ILE A 276 20.99 9.72 -6.33
CA ILE A 276 22.03 9.67 -5.31
C ILE A 276 23.28 10.45 -5.70
N MET A 277 23.65 10.41 -6.98
CA MET A 277 24.76 11.22 -7.48
C MET A 277 24.48 12.71 -7.28
N GLU A 278 23.30 13.17 -7.66
CA GLU A 278 22.89 14.56 -7.51
C GLU A 278 22.72 14.95 -6.02
N GLU A 279 22.05 14.11 -5.24
CA GLU A 279 21.76 14.38 -3.83
C GLU A 279 23.03 14.34 -2.97
N GLY A 280 23.96 13.45 -3.30
CA GLY A 280 25.29 13.38 -2.68
C GLY A 280 26.16 14.57 -3.04
N PHE A 281 26.15 15.01 -4.31
CA PHE A 281 26.85 16.22 -4.72
C PHE A 281 26.28 17.46 -4.02
N GLU A 282 24.95 17.57 -3.95
CA GLU A 282 24.26 18.64 -3.22
C GLU A 282 24.64 18.65 -1.74
N LEU A 283 24.69 17.48 -1.09
CA LEU A 283 25.07 17.37 0.31
C LEU A 283 26.52 17.82 0.55
N ILE A 284 27.46 17.35 -0.28
CA ILE A 284 28.87 17.76 -0.18
C ILE A 284 29.00 19.27 -0.37
N LYS A 285 28.26 19.84 -1.33
CA LYS A 285 28.23 21.29 -1.57
C LYS A 285 27.70 22.04 -0.35
N ARG A 286 26.53 21.67 0.18
CA ARG A 286 25.94 22.30 1.39
C ARG A 286 26.89 22.21 2.59
N LEU A 287 27.52 21.06 2.82
CA LEU A 287 28.48 20.89 3.92
C LEU A 287 29.74 21.74 3.73
N THR A 288 30.24 21.83 2.49
CA THR A 288 31.40 22.67 2.17
C THR A 288 31.09 24.15 2.40
N ASP A 289 29.94 24.62 1.91
CA ASP A 289 29.50 26.01 2.09
C ASP A 289 29.30 26.35 3.58
N ALA A 290 28.72 25.44 4.38
CA ALA A 290 28.56 25.62 5.82
C ALA A 290 29.89 25.62 6.59
N VAL A 291 30.70 24.58 6.41
CA VAL A 291 31.85 24.31 7.29
C VAL A 291 33.08 25.09 6.86
N ARG A 292 33.36 25.14 5.55
CA ARG A 292 34.55 25.81 5.02
C ARG A 292 34.28 27.29 4.76
N ASP A 293 33.20 27.59 4.05
CA ASP A 293 32.94 28.94 3.56
C ASP A 293 32.08 29.78 4.53
N LYS A 294 31.65 29.19 5.66
CA LYS A 294 30.83 29.81 6.71
C LYS A 294 29.60 30.54 6.18
N LYS A 295 29.03 30.05 5.08
CA LYS A 295 27.79 30.56 4.50
C LYS A 295 26.60 30.00 5.27
N ASP A 296 25.55 30.80 5.36
CA ASP A 296 24.27 30.34 5.86
C ASP A 296 23.61 29.44 4.81
N VAL A 297 23.42 28.16 5.16
CA VAL A 297 22.85 27.14 4.28
C VAL A 297 21.87 26.27 5.05
N ALA A 298 20.80 25.85 4.38
CA ALA A 298 19.75 25.03 4.98
C ALA A 298 20.27 23.60 5.29
N LEU A 299 20.55 23.37 6.57
CA LEU A 299 20.91 22.08 7.16
C LEU A 299 19.99 21.77 8.36
N PRO A 300 19.68 20.49 8.64
CA PRO A 300 20.12 19.28 7.91
C PRO A 300 19.46 19.16 6.53
N GLN A 301 20.11 18.47 5.58
CA GLN A 301 19.48 18.12 4.30
C GLN A 301 18.52 16.94 4.48
N PHE A 302 17.30 17.07 4.00
CA PHE A 302 16.29 16.02 3.97
C PHE A 302 16.13 15.46 2.55
N THR A 303 15.84 14.17 2.45
CA THR A 303 15.54 13.54 1.16
C THR A 303 14.21 14.04 0.59
N SER A 304 14.13 14.10 -0.75
CA SER A 304 12.96 14.62 -1.48
C SER A 304 12.22 13.55 -2.30
N CYS A 305 12.70 12.30 -2.29
CA CYS A 305 12.22 11.26 -3.20
C CYS A 305 10.84 10.65 -2.84
N CYS A 306 10.37 10.86 -1.60
CA CYS A 306 9.09 10.34 -1.11
C CYS A 306 8.00 11.43 -1.20
N PRO A 307 7.03 11.31 -2.13
CA PRO A 307 6.01 12.36 -2.29
C PRO A 307 5.06 12.48 -1.09
N GLY A 308 4.86 11.40 -0.33
CA GLY A 308 4.14 11.46 0.94
C GLY A 308 4.87 12.33 1.98
N TRP A 309 6.20 12.23 2.04
CA TRP A 309 7.03 13.09 2.89
C TRP A 309 7.02 14.54 2.41
N ILE A 310 7.19 14.79 1.12
CA ILE A 310 7.08 16.15 0.55
C ILE A 310 5.77 16.81 0.96
N LYS A 311 4.65 16.11 0.74
CA LYS A 311 3.33 16.65 1.08
C LYS A 311 3.12 16.80 2.60
N TYR A 312 3.74 15.94 3.40
CA TYR A 312 3.76 16.08 4.85
C TYR A 312 4.52 17.34 5.27
N SER A 313 5.71 17.58 4.72
CA SER A 313 6.49 18.81 4.96
C SER A 313 5.73 20.05 4.51
N GLU A 314 5.11 20.03 3.33
CA GLU A 314 4.28 21.16 2.83
C GLU A 314 3.12 21.52 3.77
N HIS A 315 2.51 20.53 4.42
CA HIS A 315 1.37 20.77 5.32
C HIS A 315 1.77 21.12 6.76
N PHE A 316 2.80 20.46 7.29
CA PHE A 316 3.10 20.50 8.73
C PHE A 316 4.42 21.20 9.07
N TYR A 317 5.37 21.26 8.12
CA TYR A 317 6.71 21.81 8.32
C TYR A 317 7.18 22.65 7.11
N PRO A 318 6.40 23.66 6.67
CA PRO A 318 6.75 24.48 5.50
C PRO A 318 8.10 25.20 5.66
N GLU A 319 8.54 25.46 6.89
CA GLU A 319 9.83 26.04 7.21
C GLU A 319 11.01 25.12 6.87
N LEU A 320 10.79 23.80 6.75
CA LEU A 320 11.81 22.81 6.37
C LEU A 320 11.88 22.57 4.86
N LEU A 321 11.06 23.24 4.04
CA LEU A 321 11.11 23.09 2.59
C LEU A 321 12.49 23.46 1.98
N PRO A 322 13.20 24.51 2.42
CA PRO A 322 14.55 24.80 1.96
C PRO A 322 15.58 23.70 2.30
N ASN A 323 15.29 22.90 3.34
CA ASN A 323 16.14 21.80 3.77
C ASN A 323 15.95 20.55 2.91
N LEU A 324 14.88 20.44 2.12
CA LEU A 324 14.71 19.34 1.18
C LEU A 324 15.79 19.40 0.07
N SER A 325 16.24 18.23 -0.36
CA SER A 325 17.09 18.10 -1.54
C SER A 325 16.35 18.66 -2.76
N SER A 326 17.08 19.41 -3.59
CA SER A 326 16.57 19.91 -4.87
C SER A 326 16.43 18.81 -5.93
N CYS A 327 16.92 17.61 -5.65
CA CYS A 327 16.86 16.47 -6.53
C CYS A 327 15.41 16.02 -6.77
N LYS A 328 15.07 15.75 -8.02
CA LYS A 328 13.84 15.03 -8.38
C LYS A 328 13.89 13.60 -7.82
N SER A 329 12.72 13.01 -7.58
CA SER A 329 12.68 11.59 -7.20
C SER A 329 13.12 10.68 -8.35
N PRO A 330 13.51 9.42 -8.08
CA PRO A 330 13.89 8.48 -9.14
C PRO A 330 12.82 8.31 -10.22
N GLN A 331 11.53 8.39 -9.86
CA GLN A 331 10.44 8.35 -10.84
C GLN A 331 10.50 9.54 -11.79
N GLN A 332 10.63 10.75 -11.25
CA GLN A 332 10.58 11.98 -12.07
C GLN A 332 11.88 12.21 -12.82
N MET A 333 13.03 11.83 -12.24
CA MET A 333 14.30 11.80 -12.95
C MET A 333 14.25 10.84 -14.14
N PHE A 334 13.69 9.64 -13.95
CA PHE A 334 13.52 8.70 -15.05
C PHE A 334 12.63 9.29 -16.16
N GLY A 335 11.47 9.84 -15.80
CA GLY A 335 10.56 10.47 -16.76
C GLY A 335 11.24 11.57 -17.58
N ALA A 336 11.95 12.47 -16.91
CA ALA A 336 12.71 13.53 -17.57
C ALA A 336 13.78 12.98 -18.52
N LEU A 337 14.53 11.93 -18.13
CA LEU A 337 15.53 11.27 -18.99
C LEU A 337 14.91 10.54 -20.19
N ALA A 338 13.78 9.87 -19.96
CA ALA A 338 13.05 9.14 -21.00
C ALA A 338 12.57 10.09 -22.12
N LYS A 339 12.12 11.29 -21.73
CA LYS A 339 11.58 12.29 -22.67
C LYS A 339 12.60 13.31 -23.18
N SER A 340 13.83 13.28 -22.67
CA SER A 340 14.95 14.07 -23.20
C SER A 340 15.97 13.17 -23.88
N PHE A 341 16.96 12.67 -23.14
CA PHE A 341 18.07 11.86 -23.62
C PHE A 341 17.63 10.65 -24.46
N TYR A 342 16.63 9.91 -24.01
CA TYR A 342 16.18 8.72 -24.72
C TYR A 342 15.34 9.06 -25.97
N ALA A 343 14.54 10.12 -25.90
CA ALA A 343 13.81 10.65 -27.05
C ALA A 343 14.76 11.07 -28.18
N GLU A 344 15.81 11.82 -27.83
CA GLU A 344 16.86 12.24 -28.75
C GLU A 344 17.57 11.03 -29.37
N LYS A 345 17.95 10.04 -28.56
CA LYS A 345 18.60 8.81 -29.03
C LYS A 345 17.74 7.99 -30.01
N LEU A 346 16.42 8.03 -29.85
CA LEU A 346 15.48 7.37 -30.77
C LEU A 346 15.11 8.23 -31.99
N GLY A 347 15.46 9.51 -32.00
CA GLY A 347 14.94 10.47 -32.98
C GLY A 347 13.42 10.65 -32.90
N LYS A 348 12.81 10.45 -31.72
CA LYS A 348 11.37 10.65 -31.48
C LYS A 348 11.14 11.96 -30.73
N ARG A 349 9.96 12.56 -30.91
CA ARG A 349 9.57 13.75 -30.15
C ARG A 349 9.19 13.35 -28.72
N PRO A 350 9.43 14.20 -27.71
CA PRO A 350 9.04 13.94 -26.32
C PRO A 350 7.54 13.62 -26.17
N GLU A 351 6.66 14.29 -26.94
CA GLU A 351 5.21 14.08 -26.91
C GLU A 351 4.79 12.68 -27.36
N ASP A 352 5.61 12.01 -28.19
CA ASP A 352 5.32 10.70 -28.74
C ASP A 352 5.76 9.57 -27.79
N ILE A 353 6.48 9.89 -26.70
CA ILE A 353 6.90 8.93 -25.68
C ILE A 353 5.92 8.96 -24.52
N PHE A 354 5.29 7.82 -24.23
CA PHE A 354 4.40 7.64 -23.09
C PHE A 354 5.13 6.87 -21.99
N VAL A 355 5.37 7.50 -20.86
CA VAL A 355 6.13 6.94 -19.73
C VAL A 355 5.16 6.43 -18.66
N VAL A 356 5.21 5.11 -18.43
CA VAL A 356 4.47 4.43 -17.37
C VAL A 356 5.42 4.04 -16.25
N SER A 357 5.09 4.43 -15.02
CA SER A 357 5.84 4.00 -13.84
C SER A 357 5.06 2.93 -13.07
N VAL A 358 5.72 1.88 -12.59
CA VAL A 358 5.13 0.88 -11.70
C VAL A 358 5.70 1.07 -10.29
N MET A 359 4.85 1.44 -9.35
CA MET A 359 5.26 1.95 -8.03
C MET A 359 4.51 1.25 -6.89
N PRO A 360 5.16 0.93 -5.75
CA PRO A 360 4.48 0.38 -4.58
C PRO A 360 3.72 1.45 -3.78
N CYS A 361 3.42 2.61 -4.37
CA CYS A 361 2.98 3.80 -3.66
C CYS A 361 1.92 4.58 -4.44
N THR A 362 0.80 4.92 -3.79
CA THR A 362 -0.26 5.74 -4.39
C THR A 362 0.12 7.21 -4.50
N ALA A 363 0.97 7.73 -3.60
CA ALA A 363 1.42 9.12 -3.66
C ALA A 363 2.28 9.42 -4.90
N LYS A 364 2.86 8.39 -5.54
CA LYS A 364 3.56 8.53 -6.82
C LYS A 364 2.63 8.94 -7.96
N LYS A 365 1.34 8.57 -7.92
CA LYS A 365 0.31 9.09 -8.85
C LYS A 365 0.11 10.60 -8.68
N PHE A 366 0.12 11.09 -7.44
CA PHE A 366 0.07 12.53 -7.15
C PHE A 366 1.33 13.25 -7.63
N GLU A 367 2.50 12.69 -7.37
CA GLU A 367 3.77 13.27 -7.84
C GLU A 367 3.81 13.39 -9.36
N ALA A 368 3.32 12.38 -10.09
CA ALA A 368 3.24 12.39 -11.54
C ALA A 368 2.26 13.42 -12.11
N GLN A 369 1.37 14.00 -11.30
CA GLN A 369 0.41 15.02 -11.74
C GLN A 369 0.78 16.44 -11.28
N ARG A 370 1.95 16.61 -10.65
CA ARG A 370 2.44 17.92 -10.25
C ARG A 370 2.70 18.81 -11.47
N PRO A 371 2.18 20.05 -11.52
CA PRO A 371 2.35 20.95 -12.67
C PRO A 371 3.81 21.25 -13.03
N GLU A 372 4.70 21.23 -12.04
CA GLU A 372 6.12 21.49 -12.20
C GLU A 372 6.94 20.30 -12.76
N MET A 373 6.33 19.11 -12.88
CA MET A 373 7.01 17.91 -13.36
C MET A 373 6.96 17.81 -14.88
N ASN A 374 7.54 18.80 -15.55
CA ASN A 374 7.48 18.96 -17.01
C ASN A 374 8.77 19.53 -17.63
N ALA A 375 9.93 19.22 -17.03
CA ALA A 375 11.21 19.84 -17.44
C ALA A 375 11.61 19.51 -18.89
N SER A 376 11.08 18.43 -19.46
CA SER A 376 11.26 18.04 -20.86
C SER A 376 10.35 18.79 -21.85
N GLY A 377 9.53 19.75 -21.37
CA GLY A 377 8.52 20.46 -22.17
C GLY A 377 7.15 19.76 -22.21
N VAL A 378 7.10 18.53 -21.71
CA VAL A 378 5.90 17.69 -21.54
C VAL A 378 5.94 17.05 -20.15
N GLN A 379 4.82 16.48 -19.70
CA GLN A 379 4.75 15.80 -18.40
C GLN A 379 5.83 14.72 -18.30
N ASP A 380 6.62 14.68 -17.22
CA ASP A 380 7.75 13.75 -17.10
C ASP A 380 7.27 12.28 -17.05
N VAL A 381 6.17 11.99 -16.33
CA VAL A 381 5.55 10.66 -16.23
C VAL A 381 4.05 10.77 -16.53
N ASP A 382 3.56 9.98 -17.48
CA ASP A 382 2.18 10.09 -17.99
C ASP A 382 1.19 9.24 -17.18
N ALA A 383 1.61 8.04 -16.77
CA ALA A 383 0.77 7.14 -15.97
C ALA A 383 1.58 6.44 -14.87
N VAL A 384 0.93 6.14 -13.76
CA VAL A 384 1.52 5.41 -12.64
C VAL A 384 0.61 4.26 -12.25
N LEU A 385 1.11 3.03 -12.35
CA LEU A 385 0.45 1.81 -11.91
C LEU A 385 0.99 1.39 -10.54
N THR A 386 0.11 0.93 -9.66
CA THR A 386 0.52 0.22 -8.44
C THR A 386 0.86 -1.24 -8.71
N THR A 387 1.49 -1.92 -7.75
CA THR A 387 1.72 -3.37 -7.82
C THR A 387 0.43 -4.17 -8.08
N ARG A 388 -0.69 -3.76 -7.46
CA ARG A 388 -1.99 -4.41 -7.61
C ARG A 388 -2.61 -4.15 -8.98
N GLU A 389 -2.47 -2.93 -9.50
CA GLU A 389 -2.91 -2.60 -10.85
C GLU A 389 -2.12 -3.38 -11.90
N LEU A 390 -0.79 -3.46 -11.78
CA LEU A 390 0.03 -4.28 -12.68
C LEU A 390 -0.38 -5.76 -12.62
N ALA A 391 -0.58 -6.32 -11.41
CA ALA A 391 -1.02 -7.71 -11.28
C ALA A 391 -2.40 -7.94 -11.93
N THR A 392 -3.30 -6.96 -11.84
CA THR A 392 -4.62 -7.00 -12.49
C THR A 392 -4.48 -6.94 -14.00
N MET A 393 -3.63 -6.06 -14.52
CA MET A 393 -3.36 -5.92 -15.94
C MET A 393 -2.72 -7.18 -16.55
N ILE A 394 -1.78 -7.82 -15.85
CA ILE A 394 -1.20 -9.12 -16.26
C ILE A 394 -2.29 -10.21 -16.35
N LYS A 395 -3.21 -10.25 -15.37
CA LYS A 395 -4.35 -11.18 -15.39
C LYS A 395 -5.32 -10.88 -16.53
N GLN A 396 -5.61 -9.61 -16.80
CA GLN A 396 -6.45 -9.18 -17.93
C GLN A 396 -5.83 -9.57 -19.28
N GLY A 397 -4.50 -9.48 -19.40
CA GLY A 397 -3.76 -9.91 -20.59
C GLY A 397 -3.66 -11.42 -20.77
N GLY A 398 -4.25 -12.24 -19.88
CA GLY A 398 -4.24 -13.70 -19.98
C GLY A 398 -2.85 -14.32 -19.81
N VAL A 399 -1.93 -13.62 -19.15
CA VAL A 399 -0.54 -14.09 -18.98
C VAL A 399 -0.45 -15.03 -17.77
N ASP A 400 -0.08 -16.29 -18.02
CA ASP A 400 0.26 -17.27 -16.98
C ASP A 400 1.64 -16.93 -16.38
N PHE A 401 1.63 -16.13 -15.30
CA PHE A 401 2.82 -15.54 -14.70
C PHE A 401 3.82 -16.60 -14.19
N ASP A 402 3.32 -17.70 -13.63
CA ASP A 402 4.17 -18.75 -13.03
C ASP A 402 5.01 -19.50 -14.08
N LYS A 403 4.50 -19.60 -15.31
CA LYS A 403 5.16 -20.27 -16.44
C LYS A 403 6.06 -19.35 -17.27
N LEU A 404 6.19 -18.07 -16.90
CA LEU A 404 7.05 -17.17 -17.64
C LEU A 404 8.52 -17.52 -17.47
N THR A 405 9.24 -17.45 -18.59
CA THR A 405 10.70 -17.43 -18.62
C THR A 405 11.21 -16.08 -18.12
N ASP A 406 12.42 -16.06 -17.60
CA ASP A 406 13.05 -14.82 -17.16
C ASP A 406 13.67 -14.09 -18.36
N GLU A 407 13.40 -12.79 -18.48
CA GLU A 407 14.07 -11.92 -19.44
C GLU A 407 14.74 -10.72 -18.74
N ALA A 408 15.76 -10.14 -19.38
CA ALA A 408 16.47 -8.97 -18.86
C ALA A 408 15.81 -7.66 -19.28
N MET A 409 15.92 -6.61 -18.45
CA MET A 409 15.47 -5.26 -18.78
C MET A 409 16.24 -4.66 -19.96
N ASP A 410 15.62 -3.70 -20.67
CA ASP A 410 16.17 -3.09 -21.87
C ASP A 410 17.30 -2.08 -21.58
N SER A 411 18.27 -2.00 -22.49
CA SER A 411 19.30 -0.95 -22.46
C SER A 411 18.77 0.37 -23.07
N PRO A 412 19.25 1.56 -22.67
CA PRO A 412 20.41 1.82 -21.80
C PRO A 412 20.09 1.83 -20.30
N PHE A 413 18.83 2.00 -19.89
CA PHE A 413 18.48 2.22 -18.48
C PHE A 413 18.22 0.94 -17.68
N GLY A 414 18.29 -0.25 -18.30
CA GLY A 414 18.23 -1.54 -17.62
C GLY A 414 19.61 -2.08 -17.23
N LEU A 415 20.70 -1.41 -17.63
CA LEU A 415 22.09 -1.87 -17.44
C LEU A 415 22.74 -1.37 -16.15
N THR A 416 22.01 -0.97 -15.12
CA THR A 416 22.64 -0.66 -13.83
C THR A 416 21.65 -0.86 -12.69
N ALA A 417 21.86 -1.92 -11.92
CA ALA A 417 21.60 -1.86 -10.50
C ALA A 417 22.94 -2.14 -9.83
N SER A 418 23.64 -1.08 -9.42
CA SER A 418 24.57 -1.27 -8.30
C SER A 418 23.75 -1.88 -7.16
N GLY A 419 24.28 -2.85 -6.40
CA GLY A 419 23.50 -3.50 -5.31
C GLY A 419 22.90 -2.49 -4.30
N ALA A 420 23.43 -1.26 -4.28
CA ALA A 420 22.91 -0.12 -3.54
C ALA A 420 21.55 0.43 -4.05
N ALA A 421 21.19 0.24 -5.32
CA ALA A 421 19.91 0.68 -5.88
C ALA A 421 18.74 -0.21 -5.42
N ASP A 422 18.99 -1.50 -5.23
CA ASP A 422 17.97 -2.48 -4.84
C ASP A 422 17.43 -2.23 -3.41
N ILE A 423 18.22 -1.61 -2.53
CA ILE A 423 17.81 -1.30 -1.14
C ILE A 423 17.04 0.01 -1.00
N PHE A 424 16.85 0.80 -2.07
CA PHE A 424 16.19 2.12 -2.01
C PHE A 424 14.76 2.06 -1.45
N ALA A 425 14.08 0.93 -1.64
CA ALA A 425 12.73 0.71 -1.16
C ALA A 425 12.61 0.46 0.36
N ASN A 426 13.73 0.17 1.04
CA ASN A 426 13.73 -0.11 2.47
C ASN A 426 13.88 1.18 3.27
N THR A 427 13.28 1.22 4.46
CA THR A 427 13.54 2.30 5.44
C THR A 427 15.03 2.39 5.71
N GLY A 428 15.62 3.58 5.53
CA GLY A 428 17.07 3.81 5.65
C GLY A 428 17.86 3.62 4.36
N GLY A 429 17.30 2.98 3.32
CA GLY A 429 17.97 2.71 2.05
C GLY A 429 18.62 3.92 1.39
N PRO A 430 17.92 5.06 1.20
CA PRO A 430 18.52 6.28 0.66
C PRO A 430 19.69 6.81 1.51
N ALA A 431 19.58 6.76 2.84
CA ALA A 431 20.60 7.27 3.75
C ALA A 431 21.83 6.35 3.84
N ASP A 432 21.63 5.03 3.86
CA ASP A 432 22.71 4.03 3.85
C ASP A 432 23.55 4.13 2.57
N ARG A 433 22.90 4.52 1.47
CA ARG A 433 23.53 4.71 0.18
C ARG A 433 24.44 5.94 0.13
N LEU A 434 24.03 7.07 0.73
CA LEU A 434 24.89 8.25 0.92
C LEU A 434 26.12 7.96 1.80
N ARG A 435 26.05 6.94 2.66
CA ARG A 435 27.14 6.52 3.55
C ARG A 435 28.10 5.50 2.94
N GLY A 436 27.82 4.97 1.73
CA GLY A 436 28.67 3.99 1.05
C GLY A 436 28.74 2.62 1.72
N GLY A 437 27.81 2.28 2.62
CA GLY A 437 27.86 1.06 3.42
C GLY A 437 26.86 -0.01 3.01
N ASN A 438 27.35 -1.17 2.56
CA ASN A 438 26.58 -2.43 2.56
C ASN A 438 26.43 -2.88 4.02
N ARG A 439 25.41 -2.41 4.75
CA ARG A 439 24.97 -3.08 6.00
C ARG A 439 23.74 -3.93 5.68
N PRO A 440 23.74 -5.22 6.04
CA PRO A 440 22.54 -6.03 5.92
C PRO A 440 21.48 -5.41 6.83
N GLY A 441 20.38 -4.95 6.22
CA GLY A 441 19.25 -4.41 6.95
C GLY A 441 18.74 -5.44 7.96
N THR A 442 18.74 -5.08 9.23
CA THR A 442 17.99 -5.81 10.25
C THR A 442 16.50 -5.60 9.95
N ALA A 443 15.92 -6.55 9.23
CA ALA A 443 14.48 -6.79 9.29
C ALA A 443 14.18 -7.33 10.69
N ALA A 444 13.56 -6.51 11.53
CA ALA A 444 12.91 -6.91 12.77
C ALA A 444 11.55 -6.22 12.83
#